data_AF-A0A946S3B6-F1
#
_entry.id   AF-A0A946S3B6-F1
#
_cell.length_a   1.000
_cell.length_b   1.000
_cell.length_c   1.000
_cell.angle_alpha   90.00
_cell.angle_beta   90.00
_cell.angle_gamma   90.00
#
_symmetry.space_group_name_H-M   'P 1'
#
loop_
_entity.id
_entity.type
_entity.pdbx_description
1 polymer ?
#
loop_
_entity_poly.entity_id
_entity_poly.type
_entity_poly.pdbx_seq_one_letter_code
_entity_poly.pdbx_strand_id
1 'polypeptide(L)'
;MKIQKIKSLLTGIFILIFFSIVLILRNSSNDSEEMTSSFVLNSQDDKKIENLIENMTREEKVGQTCQITLDAILKKDSSGVLLEPHQIDQKKLDQAILEYNIGSVLNVSNHTF
;
A
#
# COMPACT_ATOMS: atom_id res chain seq x y z
N MET A 1 -33.51 41.66 48.35
CA MET A 1 -32.05 41.71 48.05
C MET A 1 -31.33 40.35 48.13
N LYS A 2 -31.62 39.45 49.10
CA LYS A 2 -30.92 38.14 49.21
C LYS A 2 -31.20 37.16 48.05
N ILE A 3 -32.44 37.08 47.56
CA ILE A 3 -32.85 36.14 46.50
C ILE A 3 -32.23 36.48 45.13
N GLN A 4 -32.09 37.77 44.81
CA GLN A 4 -31.45 38.21 43.56
C GLN A 4 -29.94 37.89 43.54
N LYS A 5 -29.25 38.01 44.67
CA LYS A 5 -27.84 37.60 44.79
C LYS A 5 -27.67 36.09 44.60
N ILE A 6 -28.58 35.27 45.13
CA ILE A 6 -28.56 33.81 44.95
C ILE A 6 -28.80 33.43 43.48
N LYS A 7 -29.76 34.07 42.80
CA LYS A 7 -30.01 33.84 41.36
C LYS A 7 -28.80 34.21 40.51
N SER A 8 -28.17 35.37 40.79
CA SER A 8 -26.95 35.82 40.10
C SER A 8 -25.76 34.88 40.33
N LEU A 9 -25.63 34.33 41.54
CA LEU A 9 -24.59 33.36 41.87
C LEU A 9 -24.81 32.03 41.12
N LEU A 10 -26.07 31.55 41.07
CA LEU A 10 -26.42 30.31 40.39
C LEU A 10 -26.19 30.39 38.87
N THR A 11 -26.52 31.53 38.25
CA THR A 11 -26.21 31.77 36.83
C THR A 11 -24.71 31.81 36.56
N GLY A 12 -23.90 32.36 37.47
CA GLY A 12 -22.45 32.35 37.33
C GLY A 12 -21.85 30.95 37.38
N ILE A 13 -22.35 30.10 38.29
CA ILE A 13 -21.96 28.69 38.39
C ILE A 13 -22.32 27.93 37.10
N PHE A 14 -23.52 28.17 36.55
CA PHE A 14 -23.95 27.51 35.30
C PHE A 14 -23.06 27.88 34.11
N ILE A 15 -22.67 29.16 33.99
CA ILE A 15 -21.76 29.64 32.94
C ILE A 15 -20.37 28.99 33.09
N LEU A 16 -19.86 28.87 34.33
CA LEU A 16 -18.57 28.21 34.60
C LEU A 16 -18.60 26.72 34.24
N ILE A 17 -19.67 26.01 34.59
CA ILE A 17 -19.83 24.59 34.24
C ILE A 17 -19.88 24.41 32.72
N PHE A 18 -20.63 25.27 32.02
CA PHE A 18 -20.71 25.24 30.56
C PHE A 18 -19.34 25.48 29.90
N PHE A 19 -18.57 26.45 30.41
CA PHE A 19 -17.23 26.75 29.89
C PHE A 19 -16.25 25.59 30.10
N SER A 20 -16.30 24.93 31.26
CA SER A 20 -15.50 23.74 31.56
C SER A 20 -15.84 22.56 30.65
N ILE A 21 -17.13 22.33 30.35
CA ILE A 21 -17.57 21.28 29.43
C ILE A 21 -17.05 21.54 28.00
N VAL A 22 -17.12 22.80 27.53
CA VAL A 22 -16.59 23.19 26.21
C VAL A 22 -15.06 22.99 26.12
N LEU A 23 -14.32 23.24 27.21
CA LEU A 23 -12.88 22.98 27.28
C LEU A 23 -12.55 21.49 27.25
N ILE A 24 -13.30 20.66 27.97
CA ILE A 24 -13.12 19.19 27.95
C ILE A 24 -13.38 18.63 26.53
N LEU A 25 -14.39 19.15 25.83
CA LEU A 25 -14.69 18.72 24.46
C LEU A 25 -13.64 19.16 23.42
N ARG A 26 -12.87 20.23 23.67
CA ARG A 26 -11.75 20.62 22.80
C ARG A 26 -10.49 19.78 22.98
N ASN A 27 -10.32 19.13 24.14
CA ASN A 27 -9.14 18.31 24.43
C ASN A 27 -9.27 16.84 23.98
N SER A 28 -10.33 16.47 23.27
CA SER A 28 -10.41 15.17 22.60
C SER A 28 -9.69 15.22 21.24
N SER A 29 -8.42 15.60 21.25
CA SER A 29 -7.51 15.25 20.17
C SER A 29 -7.19 13.77 20.37
N ASN A 30 -7.66 12.93 19.45
CA ASN A 30 -7.18 11.56 19.36
C ASN A 30 -5.70 11.64 18.96
N ASP A 31 -4.81 11.63 19.93
CA ASP A 31 -3.42 11.23 19.69
C ASP A 31 -3.48 9.73 19.38
N SER A 32 -3.69 9.40 18.11
CA SER A 32 -3.40 8.06 17.62
C SER A 32 -1.89 7.87 17.77
N GLU A 33 -1.49 7.00 18.69
CA GLU A 33 -0.11 6.50 18.76
C GLU A 33 0.29 5.98 17.38
N GLU A 34 1.16 6.71 16.71
CA GLU A 34 1.71 6.34 15.42
C GLU A 34 2.71 5.19 15.67
N MET A 35 2.24 3.97 15.43
CA MET A 35 3.09 2.78 15.42
C MET A 35 4.08 2.93 14.25
N THR A 36 5.28 3.44 14.55
CA THR A 36 6.37 3.60 13.58
C THR A 36 6.89 2.23 13.18
N SER A 37 6.18 1.56 12.28
CA SER A 37 6.72 0.42 11.56
C SER A 37 7.89 0.91 10.70
N SER A 38 8.97 0.14 10.62
CA SER A 38 10.21 0.47 9.90
C SER A 38 10.06 0.55 8.37
N PHE A 39 8.83 0.66 7.88
CA PHE A 39 8.45 0.77 6.48
C PHE A 39 7.43 1.92 6.32
N VAL A 40 7.79 3.12 6.79
CA VAL A 40 7.08 4.32 6.34
C VAL A 40 7.82 4.81 5.11
N LEU A 41 7.23 4.56 3.94
CA LEU A 41 7.67 5.19 2.71
C LEU A 41 7.52 6.71 2.88
N ASN A 42 8.41 7.49 2.26
CA ASN A 42 8.21 8.92 2.32
C ASN A 42 6.95 9.28 1.52
N SER A 43 6.23 10.32 1.97
CA SER A 43 4.95 10.72 1.37
C SER A 43 5.01 11.11 -0.10
N GLN A 44 6.21 11.39 -0.64
CA GLN A 44 6.40 11.69 -2.04
C GLN A 44 6.51 10.41 -2.88
N ASP A 45 7.11 9.35 -2.35
CA ASP A 45 7.23 8.06 -3.02
C ASP A 45 5.91 7.30 -2.97
N ASP A 46 5.16 7.36 -1.87
CA ASP A 46 3.78 6.85 -1.79
C ASP A 46 2.92 7.43 -2.91
N LYS A 47 2.86 8.77 -3.01
CA LYS A 47 2.10 9.45 -4.06
C LYS A 47 2.51 9.05 -5.47
N LYS A 48 3.79 8.78 -5.71
CA LYS A 48 4.27 8.29 -7.02
C LYS A 48 3.78 6.86 -7.28
N ILE A 49 3.87 5.98 -6.28
CA ILE A 49 3.42 4.60 -6.36
C ILE A 49 1.90 4.56 -6.57
N GLU A 50 1.13 5.32 -5.79
CA GLU A 50 -0.32 5.46 -5.97
C GLU A 50 -0.66 5.92 -7.38
N ASN A 51 -0.05 7.01 -7.86
CA ASN A 51 -0.31 7.51 -9.21
C ASN A 51 0.08 6.47 -10.28
N LEU A 52 1.18 5.73 -10.11
CA LEU A 52 1.56 4.67 -11.05
C LEU A 52 0.51 3.54 -11.07
N ILE A 53 0.08 3.06 -9.90
CA ILE A 53 -0.91 1.98 -9.76
C ILE A 53 -2.28 2.46 -10.27
N GLU A 54 -2.68 3.69 -10.02
CA GLU A 54 -3.96 4.24 -10.52
C GLU A 54 -4.03 4.22 -12.05
N ASN A 55 -2.90 4.46 -12.72
CA ASN A 55 -2.82 4.48 -14.19
C ASN A 55 -2.61 3.08 -14.82
N MET A 56 -2.47 2.01 -14.04
CA MET A 56 -2.38 0.65 -14.55
C MET A 56 -3.76 0.03 -14.81
N THR A 57 -3.85 -0.75 -15.88
CA THR A 57 -4.94 -1.69 -16.16
C THR A 57 -5.00 -2.81 -15.12
N ARG A 58 -6.10 -3.58 -15.10
CA ARG A 58 -6.22 -4.70 -14.16
C ARG A 58 -5.27 -5.83 -14.53
N GLU A 59 -5.04 -6.01 -15.82
CA GLU A 59 -4.10 -6.97 -16.40
C GLU A 59 -2.66 -6.65 -15.97
N GLU A 60 -2.24 -5.39 -16.09
CA GLU A 60 -0.92 -4.95 -15.61
C GLU A 60 -0.78 -5.12 -14.09
N LYS A 61 -1.80 -4.75 -13.30
CA LYS A 61 -1.77 -4.94 -11.84
C LYS A 61 -1.58 -6.40 -11.45
N VAL A 62 -2.32 -7.31 -12.10
CA VAL A 62 -2.17 -8.75 -11.86
C VAL A 62 -0.79 -9.23 -12.35
N GLY A 63 -0.35 -8.79 -13.52
CA GLY A 63 0.97 -9.08 -14.09
C GLY A 63 2.12 -8.71 -13.14
N GLN A 64 2.08 -7.51 -12.55
CA GLN A 64 3.12 -7.04 -11.62
C GLN A 64 3.20 -7.89 -10.33
N THR A 65 2.13 -8.59 -9.95
CA THR A 65 2.16 -9.56 -8.84
C THR A 65 2.61 -10.96 -9.25
N CYS A 66 2.79 -11.20 -10.55
CA CYS A 66 3.20 -12.48 -11.11
C CYS A 66 4.72 -12.61 -11.20
N GLN A 67 5.25 -13.74 -10.72
CA GLN A 67 6.63 -14.15 -10.91
C GLN A 67 6.65 -15.49 -11.64
N ILE A 68 7.40 -15.56 -12.75
CA ILE A 68 7.64 -16.82 -13.49
C ILE A 68 9.08 -17.30 -13.29
N THR A 69 9.34 -18.57 -13.57
CA THR A 69 10.71 -19.12 -13.60
C THR A 69 11.36 -18.87 -14.96
N LEU A 70 12.70 -18.88 -15.00
CA LEU A 70 13.46 -18.69 -16.24
C LEU A 70 13.09 -19.74 -17.31
N ASP A 71 12.77 -20.98 -16.89
CA ASP A 71 12.32 -22.06 -17.79
C ASP A 71 11.14 -21.68 -18.70
N ALA A 72 10.25 -20.80 -18.23
CA ALA A 72 9.09 -20.36 -19.01
C ALA A 72 9.46 -19.57 -20.28
N ILE A 73 10.63 -18.92 -20.29
CA ILE A 73 11.10 -18.07 -21.40
C ILE A 73 12.33 -18.63 -22.13
N LEU A 74 12.75 -19.86 -21.81
CA LEU A 74 13.85 -20.53 -22.50
C LEU A 74 13.37 -21.39 -23.68
N LYS A 75 14.25 -21.56 -24.67
CA LYS A 75 14.04 -22.45 -25.81
C LYS A 75 14.10 -23.91 -25.36
N LYS A 76 13.17 -24.70 -25.89
CA LYS A 76 13.08 -26.14 -25.70
C LYS A 76 13.14 -26.85 -27.06
N ASP A 77 13.67 -28.06 -27.08
CA ASP A 77 13.64 -28.91 -28.27
C ASP A 77 12.22 -29.47 -28.53
N SER A 78 12.07 -30.28 -29.57
CA SER A 78 10.79 -30.92 -29.91
C SER A 78 10.26 -31.89 -28.84
N SER A 79 11.13 -32.33 -27.93
CA SER A 79 10.80 -33.23 -26.82
C SER A 79 10.45 -32.45 -25.54
N GLY A 80 10.53 -31.12 -25.57
CA GLY A 80 10.28 -30.25 -24.41
C GLY A 80 11.47 -30.09 -23.46
N VAL A 81 12.67 -30.53 -23.85
CA VAL A 81 13.89 -30.40 -23.04
C VAL A 81 14.56 -29.06 -23.32
N LEU A 82 15.09 -28.41 -22.28
CA LEU A 82 15.83 -27.15 -22.42
C LEU A 82 17.07 -27.33 -23.32
N LEU A 83 17.27 -26.38 -24.23
CA LEU A 83 18.48 -26.34 -25.05
C LEU A 83 19.68 -25.89 -24.20
N GLU A 84 20.83 -26.52 -24.42
CA GLU A 84 22.12 -26.15 -23.84
C GLU A 84 23.11 -25.70 -24.93
N PRO A 85 23.81 -24.56 -24.77
CA PRO A 85 23.63 -23.57 -23.70
C PRO A 85 22.24 -22.92 -23.75
N HIS A 86 21.70 -22.55 -22.57
CA HIS A 86 20.42 -21.86 -22.45
C HIS A 86 20.29 -20.67 -23.42
N GLN A 87 19.16 -20.63 -24.13
CA GLN A 87 18.81 -19.55 -25.04
C GLN A 87 17.40 -19.05 -24.75
N ILE A 88 17.22 -17.74 -24.78
CA ILE A 88 15.90 -17.12 -24.63
C ILE A 88 15.06 -17.39 -25.89
N ASP A 89 13.81 -17.78 -25.67
CA ASP A 89 12.78 -17.77 -26.70
C ASP A 89 12.17 -16.37 -26.76
N GLN A 90 12.57 -15.57 -27.75
CA GLN A 90 12.15 -14.18 -27.87
C GLN A 90 10.63 -14.03 -27.90
N LYS A 91 9.89 -14.96 -28.53
CA LYS A 91 8.43 -14.87 -28.59
C LYS A 91 7.79 -15.04 -27.22
N LYS A 92 8.31 -15.97 -26.41
CA LYS A 92 7.83 -16.19 -25.05
C LYS A 92 8.22 -15.05 -24.12
N LEU A 93 9.40 -14.47 -24.30
CA LEU A 93 9.81 -13.27 -23.58
C LEU A 93 8.88 -12.10 -23.90
N ASP A 94 8.63 -11.84 -25.19
CA ASP A 94 7.73 -10.77 -25.63
C ASP A 94 6.33 -10.99 -25.07
N GLN A 95 5.80 -12.21 -25.12
CA GLN A 95 4.51 -12.55 -24.52
C GLN A 95 4.50 -12.31 -23.00
N ALA A 96 5.53 -12.75 -22.28
CA ALA A 96 5.60 -12.58 -20.83
C ALA A 96 5.63 -11.10 -20.41
N ILE A 97 6.42 -10.28 -21.11
CA ILE A 97 6.64 -8.87 -20.75
C ILE A 97 5.57 -7.95 -21.32
N LEU A 98 5.24 -8.08 -22.61
CA LEU A 98 4.37 -7.14 -23.33
C LEU A 98 2.89 -7.50 -23.24
N GLU A 99 2.55 -8.80 -23.20
CA GLU A 99 1.16 -9.25 -23.11
C GLU A 99 0.75 -9.47 -21.64
N TYR A 100 1.56 -10.21 -20.87
CA TYR A 100 1.23 -10.55 -19.48
C TYR A 100 1.78 -9.60 -18.42
N ASN A 101 2.65 -8.66 -18.78
CA ASN A 101 3.16 -7.61 -17.87
C ASN A 101 3.75 -8.17 -16.56
N ILE A 102 4.45 -9.31 -16.62
CA ILE A 102 4.98 -9.97 -15.42
C ILE A 102 5.88 -9.03 -14.61
N GLY A 103 5.80 -9.12 -13.28
CA GLY A 103 6.60 -8.29 -12.37
C GLY A 103 7.99 -8.84 -12.10
N SER A 104 8.20 -10.15 -12.28
CA SER A 104 9.47 -10.80 -11.92
C SER A 104 9.76 -12.09 -12.71
N VAL A 105 11.05 -12.35 -12.93
CA VAL A 105 11.58 -13.62 -13.43
C VAL A 105 12.56 -14.17 -12.40
N LEU A 106 12.25 -15.36 -11.87
CA LEU A 106 13.11 -16.08 -10.93
C LEU A 106 14.16 -16.88 -11.71
N ASN A 107 15.43 -16.70 -11.34
CA ASN A 107 16.58 -17.42 -11.91
C ASN A 107 16.65 -18.89 -11.44
N VAL A 108 15.58 -19.64 -11.72
CA VAL A 108 15.48 -21.09 -11.54
C VAL A 108 15.06 -21.66 -12.89
N SER A 109 15.88 -22.55 -13.44
CA SER A 109 15.55 -23.39 -14.60
C SER A 109 15.47 -24.85 -14.13
N ASN A 110 15.84 -25.82 -14.97
CA ASN A 110 15.78 -27.26 -14.67
C ASN A 110 16.86 -27.76 -13.68
N HIS A 111 17.54 -26.84 -12.98
CA HIS A 111 18.56 -27.17 -11.98
C HIS A 111 18.07 -26.73 -10.59
N THR A 112 17.03 -27.39 -10.08
CA THR A 112 16.74 -27.38 -8.65
C THR A 112 17.65 -28.41 -8.00
N PHE A 113 18.60 -27.95 -7.18
CA PHE A 113 19.41 -28.82 -6.32
C PHE A 113 18.54 -29.52 -5.27
#